data_AF-R7HDY9-F1
#
_entry.id   AF-R7HDY9-F1
#
_cell.length_a   1.000
_cell.length_b   1.000
_cell.length_c   1.000
_cell.angle_alpha   90.00
_cell.angle_beta   90.00
_cell.angle_gamma   90.00
#
_symmetry.space_group_name_H-M   'P 1'
#
loop_
_entity.id
_entity.type
_entity.pdbx_description
1 polymer ?
#
loop_
_entity_poly.entity_id
_entity_poly.type
_entity_poly.pdbx_seq_one_letter_code
_entity_poly.pdbx_strand_id
1 'polypeptide(L)'
;MLKNNYLFYSDYLKKRNLKDKSILIAKTKNSYLIGPLINSRFDEESFYKRIKSNSIYTFDIYKKMFRKKCNNLIEKYMNDLKNNQIFEIYKNGELVKHSILKVPGENYGKE
;
A
#
# COMPACT_ATOMS: atom_id res chain seq x y z
N MET A 1 21.13 6.97 -9.89
CA MET A 1 19.86 7.31 -9.20
C MET A 1 19.01 6.04 -9.09
N LEU A 2 18.77 5.51 -7.88
CA LEU A 2 17.71 4.50 -7.71
C LEU A 2 16.40 5.12 -8.18
N LYS A 3 15.84 4.62 -9.30
CA LYS A 3 14.47 4.97 -9.73
C LYS A 3 13.57 4.81 -8.51
N ASN A 4 12.75 5.83 -8.22
CA ASN A 4 11.77 5.74 -7.14
C ASN A 4 10.81 4.59 -7.49
N ASN A 5 11.06 3.42 -6.90
CA ASN A 5 10.32 2.19 -7.16
C ASN A 5 9.05 2.07 -6.30
N TYR A 6 8.71 3.12 -5.56
CA TYR A 6 7.51 3.19 -4.74
C TYR A 6 6.55 4.26 -5.25
N LEU A 7 5.25 4.07 -4.97
CA LEU A 7 4.19 5.04 -5.24
C LEU A 7 3.49 5.41 -3.93
N PHE A 8 3.15 6.68 -3.76
CA PHE A 8 2.38 7.08 -2.59
C PHE A 8 0.91 6.70 -2.76
N TYR A 9 0.26 6.25 -1.68
CA TYR A 9 -1.18 5.96 -1.69
C TYR A 9 -2.00 7.16 -2.20
N SER A 10 -1.66 8.38 -1.80
CA SER A 10 -2.36 9.59 -2.24
C SER A 10 -2.22 9.89 -3.73
N ASP A 11 -1.12 9.45 -4.36
CA ASP A 11 -0.96 9.55 -5.82
C ASP A 11 -1.70 8.40 -6.52
N TYR A 12 -1.62 7.18 -5.96
CA TYR A 12 -2.34 6.01 -6.45
C TYR A 12 -3.85 6.25 -6.47
N LEU A 13 -4.45 6.70 -5.38
CA LEU A 13 -5.89 6.87 -5.29
C LEU A 13 -6.43 7.93 -6.27
N LYS A 14 -5.60 8.88 -6.70
CA LYS A 14 -5.98 9.91 -7.68
C LYS A 14 -5.94 9.42 -9.13
N LYS A 15 -4.96 8.57 -9.46
CA LYS A 15 -4.65 8.21 -10.86
C LYS A 15 -4.81 6.72 -11.18
N ARG A 16 -4.92 5.87 -10.17
CA ARG A 16 -4.89 4.39 -10.23
C ARG A 16 -3.83 3.85 -11.19
N ASN A 17 -2.67 4.49 -11.23
CA ASN A 17 -1.60 4.12 -12.16
C ASN A 17 -0.40 3.57 -11.39
N LEU A 18 -0.17 2.27 -11.54
CA LEU A 18 0.89 1.51 -10.87
C LEU A 18 2.12 1.27 -11.76
N LYS A 19 2.16 1.81 -12.99
CA LYS A 19 3.26 1.56 -13.94
C LYS A 19 4.62 1.91 -13.35
N ASP A 20 5.58 1.00 -13.51
CA ASP A 20 6.98 1.14 -13.07
C ASP A 20 7.15 1.37 -11.56
N LYS A 21 6.28 0.75 -10.75
CA LYS A 21 6.31 0.80 -9.29
C LYS A 21 6.20 -0.61 -8.74
N SER A 22 6.93 -0.90 -7.67
CA SER A 22 6.95 -2.21 -7.02
C SER A 22 6.24 -2.24 -5.67
N ILE A 23 5.96 -1.08 -5.07
CA ILE A 23 5.35 -1.02 -3.74
C ILE A 23 4.57 0.28 -3.51
N LEU A 24 3.49 0.20 -2.75
CA LEU A 24 2.79 1.37 -2.23
C LEU A 24 3.32 1.78 -0.85
N ILE A 25 3.30 3.08 -0.58
CA ILE A 25 3.74 3.62 0.72
C ILE A 25 2.91 4.84 1.15
N ALA A 26 2.70 5.01 2.45
CA ALA A 26 2.03 6.19 2.98
C ALA A 26 2.50 6.57 4.38
N LYS A 27 2.29 7.82 4.76
CA LYS A 27 2.27 8.26 6.15
C LYS A 27 0.85 8.57 6.56
N THR A 28 0.45 8.09 7.72
CA THR A 28 -0.81 8.47 8.38
C THR A 28 -0.52 9.43 9.53
N LYS A 29 -1.54 9.78 10.33
CA LYS A 29 -1.37 10.58 11.56
C LYS A 29 -0.43 9.89 12.55
N ASN A 30 -0.57 8.58 12.74
CA ASN A 30 0.06 7.82 13.83
C ASN A 30 1.00 6.70 13.36
N SER A 31 1.05 6.43 12.06
CA SER A 31 1.77 5.29 11.51
C SER A 31 2.35 5.56 10.11
N TYR A 32 3.07 4.57 9.61
CA TYR A 32 3.55 4.45 8.24
C TYR A 32 2.99 3.18 7.64
N LEU A 33 2.55 3.23 6.39
CA LEU A 33 2.11 2.06 5.63
C LEU A 33 3.15 1.71 4.59
N ILE A 34 3.47 0.42 4.49
CA ILE A 34 4.37 -0.14 3.48
C ILE A 34 3.70 -1.36 2.87
N GLY A 35 3.64 -1.41 1.55
CA GLY A 35 2.88 -2.40 0.82
C GLY A 35 1.55 -1.85 0.34
N PRO A 36 0.77 -2.62 -0.42
CA PRO A 36 1.15 -3.93 -0.97
C PRO A 36 2.27 -3.85 -1.99
N LEU A 37 2.91 -5.01 -2.24
CA LEU A 37 3.78 -5.19 -3.39
C LEU A 37 2.95 -5.13 -4.67
N ILE A 38 3.43 -4.38 -5.65
CA ILE A 38 2.82 -4.22 -6.97
C ILE A 38 3.48 -5.24 -7.89
N ASN A 39 2.80 -6.35 -8.12
CA ASN A 39 3.24 -7.43 -9.02
C ASN A 39 2.02 -8.18 -9.58
N SER A 40 2.24 -9.24 -10.36
CA SER A 40 1.16 -10.03 -10.98
C SER A 40 0.23 -10.73 -10.00
N ARG A 41 0.58 -10.82 -8.71
CA ARG A 41 -0.24 -11.41 -7.64
C ARG A 41 -0.97 -10.37 -6.81
N PHE A 42 -0.80 -9.08 -7.12
CA PHE A 42 -1.47 -8.00 -6.42
C PHE A 42 -2.95 -7.92 -6.83
N ASP A 43 -3.86 -8.15 -5.88
CA ASP A 43 -5.29 -7.94 -6.05
C ASP A 43 -5.61 -6.44 -5.90
N GLU A 44 -5.36 -5.70 -6.97
CA GLU A 44 -5.56 -4.25 -7.02
C GLU A 44 -7.02 -3.85 -6.76
N GLU A 45 -7.98 -4.57 -7.33
CA GLU A 45 -9.40 -4.23 -7.22
C GLU A 45 -9.90 -4.41 -5.79
N SER A 46 -9.60 -5.54 -5.13
CA SER A 46 -9.95 -5.73 -3.73
C SER A 46 -9.28 -4.70 -2.83
N PHE A 47 -8.02 -4.37 -3.10
CA PHE A 47 -7.30 -3.33 -2.36
C PHE A 47 -7.96 -1.95 -2.51
N TYR A 48 -8.22 -1.52 -3.75
CA TYR A 48 -8.82 -0.23 -4.04
C TYR A 48 -10.20 -0.10 -3.40
N LYS A 49 -11.05 -1.13 -3.54
CA LYS A 49 -12.37 -1.18 -2.92
C LYS A 49 -12.29 -1.09 -1.41
N ARG A 50 -11.40 -1.86 -0.77
CA ARG A 50 -11.23 -1.84 0.69
C ARG A 50 -10.75 -0.50 1.21
N ILE A 51 -9.80 0.14 0.53
CA ILE A 51 -9.34 1.48 0.93
C ILE A 51 -10.48 2.48 0.81
N LYS A 52 -11.29 2.38 -0.24
CA LYS A 52 -12.39 3.31 -0.48
C LYS A 52 -13.60 3.06 0.43
N SER A 53 -13.90 1.80 0.76
CA SER A 53 -15.07 1.40 1.55
C SER A 53 -14.89 1.56 3.05
N ASN A 54 -13.66 1.39 3.55
CA ASN A 54 -13.36 1.68 4.94
C ASN A 54 -13.16 3.20 5.09
N SER A 55 -14.09 3.87 5.77
CA SER A 55 -13.96 5.27 6.23
C SER A 55 -12.67 5.54 7.05
N ILE A 56 -11.93 4.48 7.41
CA ILE A 56 -10.60 4.47 8.02
C ILE A 56 -9.53 5.09 7.09
N TYR A 57 -9.76 5.20 5.78
CA TYR A 57 -8.71 5.52 4.80
C TYR A 57 -9.16 6.46 3.68
N THR A 58 -9.60 7.66 4.06
CA THR A 58 -9.87 8.75 3.12
C THR A 58 -8.58 9.32 2.51
N PHE A 59 -8.70 9.98 1.35
CA PHE A 59 -7.60 10.66 0.66
C PHE A 59 -6.79 11.61 1.57
N ASP A 60 -7.45 12.20 2.57
CA ASP A 60 -6.85 13.17 3.50
C ASP A 60 -5.94 12.53 4.54
N ILE A 61 -6.05 11.22 4.75
CA ILE A 61 -5.28 10.48 5.75
C ILE A 61 -3.87 10.18 5.23
N TYR A 62 -3.73 9.92 3.93
CA TYR A 62 -2.49 9.47 3.33
C TYR A 62 -1.58 10.61 2.87
N LYS A 63 -0.57 10.90 3.68
CA LYS A 63 0.41 11.93 3.41
C LYS A 63 1.67 11.35 2.77
N LYS A 64 2.35 12.18 1.99
CA LYS A 64 3.68 11.88 1.46
C LYS A 64 4.73 11.95 2.57
N MET A 65 5.87 11.33 2.32
CA MET A 65 7.02 11.32 3.21
C MET A 65 8.29 11.77 2.49
N PHE A 66 9.28 12.20 3.28
CA PHE A 66 10.61 12.45 2.77
C PHE A 66 11.22 11.17 2.20
N ARG A 67 11.90 11.30 1.06
CA ARG A 67 12.53 10.19 0.33
C ARG A 67 13.43 9.32 1.21
N LYS A 68 14.25 9.93 2.08
CA LYS A 68 15.13 9.21 3.01
C LYS A 68 14.33 8.25 3.91
N LYS A 69 13.17 8.71 4.44
CA LYS A 69 12.31 7.87 5.28
C LYS A 69 11.69 6.73 4.47
N CYS A 70 11.23 6.99 3.25
CA CYS A 70 10.70 5.95 2.36
C CYS A 70 11.74 4.86 2.10
N ASN A 71 12.95 5.23 1.71
CA ASN A 71 14.02 4.28 1.41
C ASN A 71 14.34 3.40 2.62
N ASN A 72 14.55 4.00 3.80
CA ASN A 72 14.85 3.26 5.03
C ASN A 72 13.73 2.27 5.39
N LEU A 73 12.47 2.67 5.21
CA LEU A 73 11.31 1.82 5.50
C LEU A 73 11.23 0.65 4.51
N ILE A 74 11.41 0.92 3.21
CA ILE A 74 11.39 -0.12 2.17
C ILE A 74 12.53 -1.11 2.39
N GLU A 75 13.76 -0.63 2.56
CA GLU A 75 14.93 -1.48 2.81
C GLU A 75 14.73 -2.39 4.03
N LYS A 76 14.14 -1.86 5.10
CA LYS A 76 13.90 -2.62 6.33
C LYS A 76 12.85 -3.72 6.20
N TYR A 77 11.78 -3.51 5.43
CA TYR A 77 10.58 -4.35 5.49
C TYR A 77 10.22 -5.06 4.19
N MET A 78 10.80 -4.68 3.06
CA MET A 78 10.38 -5.19 1.74
C MET A 78 10.59 -6.69 1.58
N ASN A 79 11.65 -7.26 2.17
CA ASN A 79 11.93 -8.70 2.09
C ASN A 79 10.94 -9.55 2.89
N ASP A 80 10.35 -9.00 3.95
CA ASP A 80 9.39 -9.70 4.81
C ASP A 80 7.94 -9.55 4.33
N LEU A 81 7.69 -8.63 3.41
CA LEU A 81 6.36 -8.29 2.93
C LEU A 81 5.87 -9.34 1.93
N LYS A 82 4.77 -10.03 2.27
CA LYS A 82 4.12 -10.97 1.35
C LYS A 82 3.20 -10.25 0.36
N ASN A 83 2.82 -10.94 -0.71
CA ASN A 83 1.80 -10.44 -1.64
C ASN A 83 0.50 -10.15 -0.90
N ASN A 84 -0.21 -9.11 -1.32
CA ASN A 84 -1.49 -8.70 -0.73
C ASN A 84 -1.40 -8.44 0.78
N GLN A 85 -0.25 -7.93 1.24
CA GLN A 85 -0.03 -7.56 2.63
C GLN A 85 0.40 -6.10 2.75
N ILE A 86 0.01 -5.45 3.85
CA ILE A 86 0.43 -4.11 4.21
C ILE A 86 0.98 -4.17 5.63
N PHE A 87 2.17 -3.62 5.81
CA PHE A 87 2.72 -3.39 7.14
C PHE A 87 2.32 -1.98 7.59
N GLU A 88 1.70 -1.90 8.76
CA GLU A 88 1.46 -0.66 9.47
C GLU A 88 2.44 -0.53 10.63
N ILE A 89 3.31 0.47 10.55
CA ILE A 89 4.35 0.75 11.53
C ILE A 89 3.92 1.97 12.31
N TYR A 90 3.47 1.76 13.54
CA TYR A 90 3.10 2.85 14.44
C TYR A 90 4.33 3.59 14.94
N LYS A 91 4.16 4.87 15.29
CA LYS A 91 5.26 5.72 15.79
C LYS A 91 5.88 5.22 17.10
N ASN A 92 5.15 4.44 17.89
CA ASN A 92 5.65 3.76 19.09
C ASN A 92 6.53 2.53 18.77
N GLY A 93 6.68 2.15 17.49
CA GLY A 93 7.46 1.01 17.05
C GLY A 93 6.66 -0.27 16.84
N GLU A 94 5.37 -0.30 17.20
CA GLU A 94 4.50 -1.45 16.98
C GLU A 94 4.30 -1.69 15.48
N LEU A 95 4.31 -2.97 15.10
CA LEU A 95 4.14 -3.42 13.72
C LEU A 95 2.88 -4.29 13.63
N VAL A 96 1.91 -3.83 12.84
CA VAL A 96 0.70 -4.59 12.51
C VAL A 96 0.75 -5.04 11.05
N LYS A 97 0.31 -6.27 10.82
CA LYS A 97 0.32 -6.94 9.51
C LYS A 97 -1.12 -7.07 9.01
N HIS A 98 -1.47 -6.30 8.00
CA HIS A 98 -2.80 -6.33 7.38
C HIS A 98 -2.78 -7.18 6.12
N SER A 99 -3.70 -8.13 6.02
CA SER A 99 -3.92 -8.90 4.79
C SER A 99 -5.05 -8.29 3.97
N ILE A 100 -4.80 -8.06 2.69
CA ILE A 100 -5.82 -7.69 1.72
C ILE A 100 -6.58 -8.96 1.36
N LEU A 101 -7.78 -9.07 1.89
CA LEU A 101 -8.67 -10.19 1.59
C LEU A 101 -9.43 -9.92 0.30
N LYS A 102 -9.69 -10.96 -0.50
CA LYS A 102 -10.58 -10.83 -1.65
C LYS A 102 -11.98 -10.38 -1.18
N VAL A 103 -12.64 -9.51 -1.93
CA VAL A 103 -14.03 -9.14 -1.63
C VAL A 103 -14.96 -10.25 -2.17
N PRO A 104 -15.77 -10.94 -1.34
CA PRO A 104 -16.71 -11.96 -1.81
C PRO A 104 -17.82 -11.34 -2.66
N GLY A 105 -18.26 -12.05 -3.70
CA GLY A 105 -19.28 -11.58 -4.66
C GLY A 105 -18.77 -11.37 -6.09
N GLU A 106 -17.45 -11.38 -6.30
CA GLU A 106 -16.87 -11.40 -7.65
C GLU A 106 -16.49 -12.83 -8.05
N ASN A 107 -17.50 -13.58 -8.50
CA ASN A 107 -17.28 -14.44 -9.65
C ASN A 107 -16.90 -13.47 -10.77
N TYR A 108 -15.61 -13.34 -11.08
CA TYR A 108 -15.21 -12.78 -12.36
C TYR A 108 -15.71 -13.80 -13.37
N GLY A 109 -16.95 -13.61 -13.81
CA GLY A 109 -17.53 -14.35 -14.93
C GLY A 109 -16.54 -14.22 -16.07
N LYS A 110 -15.86 -15.32 -16.35
CA LYS A 110 -15.48 -15.59 -17.73
C LYS A 110 -16.79 -15.95 -18.42
N GLU A 111 -17.47 -14.93 -18.94
CA GLU A 111 -18.23 -15.11 -20.17
C GLU A 111 -17.27 -14.90 -21.34
#